data_AF-A0A932W4R3-F1
#
_entry.id   AF-A0A932W4R3-F1
#
_cell.length_a   1.000
_cell.length_b   1.000
_cell.length_c   1.000
_cell.angle_alpha   90.00
_cell.angle_beta   90.00
_cell.angle_gamma   90.00
#
_symmetry.space_group_name_H-M   'P 1'
#
loop_
_entity.id
_entity.type
_entity.pdbx_description
1 polymer ?
#
loop_
_entity_poly.entity_id
_entity_poly.type
_entity_poly.pdbx_seq_one_letter_code
_entity_poly.pdbx_strand_id
1 'polypeptide(L)'
;MEDVDLSGGVIHIHAKGGTRERVFLNPGLVRMLGGFPKENTRTGNGGPDIPLFRSQSGSDTADKRRLGARQVQLRFAALCRKAGVSRRVSVHSLRHTFATRLYHKTGDLYLVQRALGHRQITTTEIYARVNDTTLKRAIAGQ
;
A
#
# COMPACT_ATOMS: atom_id res chain seq x y z
N MET A 1 -2.43 -13.34 -13.29
CA MET A 1 -3.16 -12.62 -12.21
C MET A 1 -3.18 -13.46 -10.93
N GLU A 2 -2.08 -14.12 -10.57
CA GLU A 2 -2.03 -15.07 -9.43
C GLU A 2 -1.85 -14.37 -8.08
N ASP A 3 -1.37 -13.13 -8.08
CA ASP A 3 -1.04 -12.40 -6.86
C ASP A 3 -2.24 -11.73 -6.19
N VAL A 4 -3.42 -11.69 -6.84
CA VAL A 4 -4.59 -10.96 -6.34
C VAL A 4 -5.78 -11.92 -6.19
N ASP A 5 -6.17 -12.18 -4.96
CA ASP A 5 -7.39 -12.90 -4.62
C ASP A 5 -8.45 -11.90 -4.14
N LEU A 6 -9.31 -11.45 -5.06
CA LEU A 6 -10.40 -10.53 -4.72
C LEU A 6 -11.52 -11.20 -3.92
N SER A 7 -11.67 -12.52 -4.02
CA SER A 7 -12.69 -13.26 -3.27
C SER A 7 -12.33 -13.35 -1.78
N GLY A 8 -11.06 -13.63 -1.49
CA GLY A 8 -10.49 -13.59 -0.14
C GLY A 8 -10.10 -12.18 0.32
N GLY A 9 -10.14 -11.18 -0.57
CA GLY A 9 -9.71 -9.81 -0.27
C GLY A 9 -8.22 -9.71 0.09
N VAL A 10 -7.36 -10.47 -0.58
CA VAL A 10 -5.92 -10.56 -0.28
C VAL A 10 -5.08 -10.28 -1.52
N ILE A 11 -3.95 -9.58 -1.33
CA ILE A 11 -2.86 -9.50 -2.30
C ILE A 11 -1.62 -10.18 -1.72
N HIS A 12 -0.96 -10.98 -2.54
CA HIS A 12 0.33 -11.58 -2.25
C HIS A 12 1.46 -10.68 -2.77
N ILE A 13 2.35 -10.26 -1.88
CA ILE A 13 3.52 -9.45 -2.21
C ILE A 13 4.76 -10.34 -2.14
N HIS A 14 5.53 -10.38 -3.23
CA HIS A 14 6.81 -11.08 -3.28
C HIS A 14 7.90 -10.17 -2.73
N ALA A 15 8.49 -10.55 -1.60
CA ALA A 15 9.57 -9.83 -0.95
C ALA A 15 10.94 -10.46 -1.30
N LYS A 16 12.01 -9.71 -1.02
CA LYS A 16 13.38 -10.19 -1.21
C LYS A 16 13.63 -11.45 -0.38
N GLY A 17 14.18 -12.49 -1.02
CA GLY A 17 14.44 -13.79 -0.38
C GLY A 17 13.36 -14.86 -0.61
N GLY A 18 12.41 -14.62 -1.53
CA GLY A 18 11.39 -15.62 -1.90
C GLY A 18 10.17 -15.65 -0.98
N THR A 19 10.12 -14.79 0.04
CA THR A 19 8.98 -14.70 0.95
C THR A 19 7.78 -14.10 0.23
N ARG A 20 6.60 -14.73 0.40
CA ARG A 20 5.31 -14.17 0.02
C ARG A 20 4.58 -13.65 1.26
N GLU A 21 4.33 -12.35 1.31
CA GLU A 21 3.56 -11.72 2.36
C GLU A 21 2.13 -11.46 1.92
N ARG A 22 1.16 -11.66 2.82
CA ARG A 22 -0.26 -11.43 2.54
C ARG A 22 -0.68 -10.06 3.06
N VAL A 23 -1.31 -9.27 2.20
CA VAL A 23 -1.91 -7.98 2.55
C VAL A 23 -3.41 -8.04 2.36
N PHE A 24 -4.16 -7.74 3.42
CA PHE A 24 -5.62 -7.69 3.38
C PHE A 24 -6.10 -6.37 2.79
N LEU A 25 -7.10 -6.46 1.93
CA LEU A 25 -7.75 -5.33 1.28
C LEU A 25 -9.03 -4.99 2.02
N ASN A 26 -9.33 -3.69 2.15
CA ASN A 26 -10.64 -3.30 2.62
C ASN A 26 -11.70 -3.57 1.54
N PRO A 27 -12.98 -3.76 1.92
CA PRO A 27 -14.05 -4.08 0.95
C PRO A 27 -14.21 -3.02 -0.16
N GLY A 28 -13.91 -1.75 0.14
CA GLY A 28 -13.94 -0.67 -0.86
C GLY A 28 -12.89 -0.86 -1.96
N LEU A 29 -11.67 -1.25 -1.60
CA LEU A 29 -10.59 -1.54 -2.55
C LEU A 29 -10.88 -2.81 -3.34
N VAL A 30 -11.45 -3.85 -2.71
CA VAL A 30 -11.92 -5.06 -3.42
C VAL A 30 -12.93 -4.69 -4.51
N ARG A 31 -13.93 -3.87 -4.20
CA ARG A 31 -14.90 -3.39 -5.20
C ARG A 31 -14.25 -2.59 -6.31
N MET A 32 -13.34 -1.67 -5.96
CA MET A 32 -12.61 -0.86 -6.95
C MET A 32 -11.74 -1.73 -7.87
N LEU A 33 -11.05 -2.73 -7.31
CA LEU A 33 -10.23 -3.68 -8.09
C LEU A 33 -11.07 -4.66 -8.91
N GLY A 34 -12.24 -5.06 -8.42
CA GLY A 34 -13.19 -5.89 -9.17
C GLY A 34 -13.75 -5.18 -10.40
N GLY A 35 -13.92 -3.85 -10.33
CA GLY A 35 -14.27 -3.01 -11.47
C GLY A 35 -13.08 -2.59 -12.34
N PHE A 36 -11.85 -2.94 -11.96
CA PHE A 36 -10.62 -2.48 -12.60
C PHE A 36 -10.28 -3.12 -13.96
N PRO A 37 -10.92 -4.22 -14.46
CA PRO A 37 -10.63 -4.73 -15.80
C PRO A 37 -11.85 -4.88 -16.76
N LYS A 38 -12.03 -3.85 -17.61
CA LYS A 38 -12.32 -3.95 -19.06
C LYS A 38 -11.61 -2.85 -19.90
N GLU A 39 -11.18 -1.75 -19.29
CA GLU A 39 -10.54 -0.63 -20.01
C GLU A 39 -9.02 -0.76 -20.20
N ASN A 40 -8.33 -1.53 -19.34
CA ASN A 40 -6.89 -1.83 -19.48
C ASN A 40 -6.60 -3.06 -20.37
N THR A 41 -7.64 -3.74 -20.87
CA THR A 41 -7.59 -4.94 -21.72
C THR A 41 -7.77 -4.62 -23.21
N ARG A 42 -7.47 -3.39 -23.66
CA ARG A 42 -7.50 -3.02 -25.10
C ARG A 42 -6.54 -3.84 -25.99
N THR A 43 -5.72 -4.70 -25.40
CA THR A 43 -4.84 -5.63 -26.13
C THR A 43 -4.56 -6.84 -25.24
N GLY A 44 -5.22 -7.96 -25.53
CA GLY A 44 -4.89 -9.29 -24.99
C GLY A 44 -5.67 -9.68 -23.72
N ASN A 45 -6.29 -10.85 -23.77
CA ASN A 45 -6.87 -11.54 -22.61
C ASN A 45 -5.86 -11.59 -21.46
N GLY A 46 -6.35 -11.36 -20.23
CA GLY A 46 -5.59 -11.40 -18.99
C GLY A 46 -4.85 -12.72 -18.80
N GLY A 47 -3.58 -12.78 -19.22
CA GLY A 47 -2.67 -13.90 -18.95
C GLY A 47 -1.97 -13.79 -17.59
N PRO A 48 -1.32 -14.87 -17.11
CA PRO A 48 -0.55 -14.88 -15.86
C PRO A 48 0.53 -13.77 -15.82
N ASP A 49 1.15 -13.48 -16.96
CA ASP A 49 2.26 -12.51 -17.08
C ASP A 49 1.83 -11.05 -17.29
N ILE A 50 0.52 -10.77 -17.36
CA ILE A 50 0.04 -9.40 -17.58
C ILE A 50 0.06 -8.62 -16.26
N PRO A 51 0.76 -7.46 -16.20
CA PRO A 51 0.77 -6.64 -15.00
C PRO A 51 -0.60 -6.07 -14.65
N LEU A 52 -0.97 -6.11 -13.36
CA LEU A 52 -2.19 -5.47 -12.86
C LEU A 52 -2.22 -3.95 -13.15
N PHE A 53 -1.07 -3.29 -12.99
CA PHE A 53 -0.91 -1.86 -13.28
C PHE A 53 0.05 -1.69 -14.45
N ARG A 54 -0.48 -1.19 -15.58
CA ARG A 54 0.28 -1.00 -16.81
C ARG A 54 0.85 0.42 -16.94
N SER A 55 2.04 0.51 -17.50
CA SER A 55 2.59 1.77 -18.02
C SER A 55 1.81 2.19 -19.27
N GLN A 56 1.64 3.49 -19.47
CA GLN A 56 1.04 4.06 -20.70
C GLN A 56 2.07 4.29 -21.80
N SER A 57 3.37 4.11 -21.51
CA SER A 57 4.41 4.13 -22.54
C SER A 57 4.24 2.86 -23.37
N GLY A 58 3.78 2.97 -24.61
CA GLY A 58 3.40 1.88 -25.51
C GLY A 58 4.56 1.00 -25.98
N SER A 59 5.45 0.59 -25.07
CA SER A 59 6.55 -0.31 -25.36
C SER A 59 6.09 -1.76 -25.29
N ASP A 60 6.50 -2.55 -26.28
CA ASP A 60 6.15 -3.97 -26.38
C ASP A 60 7.02 -4.92 -25.56
N THR A 61 8.07 -4.42 -24.90
CA THR A 61 8.85 -5.25 -23.98
C THR A 61 8.08 -5.48 -22.68
N ALA A 62 8.02 -6.74 -22.22
CA ALA A 62 7.30 -7.14 -21.01
C ALA A 62 7.63 -6.27 -19.77
N ASP A 63 8.90 -5.91 -19.59
CA ASP A 63 9.35 -5.06 -18.48
C ASP A 63 8.83 -3.61 -18.56
N LYS A 64 8.73 -3.04 -19.76
CA LYS A 64 8.28 -1.65 -19.96
C LYS A 64 6.75 -1.52 -19.93
N ARG A 65 6.02 -2.64 -19.94
CA ARG A 65 4.56 -2.68 -19.74
C ARG A 65 4.16 -2.50 -18.27
N ARG A 66 5.05 -2.74 -17.30
CA ARG A 66 4.78 -2.56 -15.85
C ARG A 66 4.85 -1.10 -15.42
N LEU A 67 3.92 -0.67 -14.57
CA LEU A 67 4.00 0.66 -13.95
C LEU A 67 5.16 0.71 -12.94
N GLY A 68 6.21 1.47 -13.24
CA GLY A 68 7.40 1.58 -12.41
C GLY A 68 7.24 2.53 -11.22
N ALA A 69 8.08 2.36 -10.19
CA ALA A 69 8.05 3.17 -8.96
C ALA A 69 8.17 4.68 -9.23
N ARG A 70 9.03 5.08 -10.17
CA ARG A 70 9.18 6.49 -10.57
C ARG A 70 7.90 7.05 -11.18
N GLN A 71 7.19 6.26 -12.00
CA GLN A 71 5.92 6.67 -12.59
C GLN A 71 4.83 6.83 -11.51
N VAL A 72 4.79 5.92 -10.53
CA VAL A 72 3.90 6.05 -9.37
C VAL A 72 4.17 7.34 -8.60
N GLN A 73 5.44 7.64 -8.30
CA GLN A 73 5.82 8.87 -7.61
C GLN A 73 5.41 10.13 -8.38
N LEU A 74 5.63 10.16 -9.70
CA LEU A 74 5.24 11.27 -10.57
C LEU A 74 3.72 11.47 -10.60
N ARG A 75 2.95 10.38 -10.79
CA ARG A 75 1.49 10.40 -10.78
C ARG A 75 0.96 10.87 -9.43
N PHE A 76 1.51 10.37 -8.32
CA PHE A 76 1.14 10.79 -6.98
C PHE A 76 1.39 12.30 -6.76
N ALA A 77 2.54 12.82 -7.15
CA ALA A 77 2.84 14.24 -7.06
C ALA A 77 1.87 15.10 -7.89
N ALA A 78 1.50 14.64 -9.09
CA ALA A 78 0.50 15.31 -9.91
C ALA A 78 -0.90 15.31 -9.26
N LEU A 79 -1.31 14.19 -8.66
CA LEU A 79 -2.57 14.09 -7.92
C LEU A 79 -2.59 15.02 -6.70
N CYS A 80 -1.48 15.13 -5.96
CA CYS A 80 -1.37 16.05 -4.83
C CYS A 80 -1.55 17.51 -5.26
N ARG A 81 -0.93 17.91 -6.38
CA ARG A 81 -1.12 19.27 -6.95
C ARG A 81 -2.57 19.51 -7.34
N LYS A 82 -3.21 18.56 -8.01
CA LYS A 82 -4.62 18.66 -8.41
C LYS A 82 -5.56 18.75 -7.20
N ALA A 83 -5.23 18.06 -6.11
CA ALA A 83 -6.02 18.06 -4.88
C ALA A 83 -5.72 19.28 -3.97
N GLY A 84 -4.86 20.22 -4.39
CA GLY A 84 -4.50 21.40 -3.58
C GLY A 84 -3.65 21.09 -2.35
N VAL A 85 -2.97 19.93 -2.33
CA VAL A 85 -2.10 19.55 -1.21
C VAL A 85 -0.80 20.36 -1.29
N SER A 86 -0.70 21.40 -0.46
CA SER A 86 0.45 22.31 -0.39
C SER A 86 1.66 21.72 0.35
N ARG A 87 1.43 20.75 1.23
CA ARG A 87 2.51 20.08 1.97
C ARG A 87 3.32 19.17 1.06
N ARG A 88 4.64 19.15 1.25
CA ARG A 88 5.53 18.18 0.59
C ARG A 88 5.25 16.76 1.10
N VAL A 89 4.44 16.03 0.36
CA VAL A 89 4.08 14.63 0.65
C VAL A 89 4.61 13.70 -0.44
N SER A 90 4.90 12.45 -0.07
CA SER A 90 5.31 11.39 -0.99
C SER A 90 4.46 10.14 -0.78
N VAL A 91 4.67 9.12 -1.61
CA VAL A 91 4.01 7.81 -1.44
C VAL A 91 4.28 7.22 -0.04
N HIS A 92 5.48 7.45 0.53
CA HIS A 92 5.80 7.01 1.89
C HIS A 92 4.93 7.73 2.94
N SER A 93 4.51 8.96 2.69
CA SER A 93 3.59 9.69 3.58
C SER A 93 2.23 9.00 3.71
N LEU A 94 1.75 8.32 2.65
CA LEU A 94 0.55 7.49 2.72
C LEU A 94 0.76 6.29 3.66
N ARG A 95 1.91 5.62 3.57
CA ARG A 95 2.27 4.51 4.45
C ARG A 95 2.31 4.96 5.91
N HIS A 96 2.96 6.09 6.19
CA HIS A 96 2.99 6.64 7.54
C HIS A 96 1.58 6.97 8.05
N THR A 97 0.75 7.62 7.23
CA THR A 97 -0.63 7.95 7.60
C THR A 97 -1.45 6.70 7.91
N PHE A 98 -1.32 5.65 7.09
CA PHE A 98 -1.98 4.37 7.34
C PHE A 98 -1.55 3.75 8.66
N ALA A 99 -0.24 3.67 8.90
CA ALA A 99 0.34 3.05 10.09
C ALA A 99 -0.05 3.79 11.37
N THR A 100 0.10 5.12 11.39
CA THR A 100 -0.27 5.98 12.51
C THR A 100 -1.76 5.86 12.82
N ARG A 101 -2.64 5.91 11.81
CA ARG A 101 -4.09 5.75 12.03
C ARG A 101 -4.45 4.36 12.55
N LEU A 102 -3.79 3.33 12.05
CA LEU A 102 -4.02 1.96 12.48
C LEU A 102 -3.58 1.76 13.93
N TYR A 103 -2.42 2.29 14.31
CA TYR A 103 -1.95 2.28 15.69
C TYR A 103 -2.90 3.04 16.61
N HIS A 104 -3.28 4.28 16.29
CA HIS A 104 -4.21 5.05 17.12
C HIS A 104 -5.57 4.38 17.31
N LYS A 105 -6.04 3.61 16.33
CA LYS A 105 -7.30 2.87 16.42
C LYS A 105 -7.20 1.62 17.29
N THR A 106 -6.04 0.96 17.32
CA THR A 106 -5.91 -0.40 17.87
C THR A 106 -5.04 -0.49 19.12
N GLY A 107 -4.12 0.44 19.31
CA GLY A 107 -3.07 0.35 20.33
C GLY A 107 -2.06 -0.79 20.10
N ASP A 108 -2.18 -1.53 18.99
CA ASP A 108 -1.43 -2.77 18.78
C ASP A 108 -0.33 -2.59 17.72
N LEU A 109 0.92 -2.56 18.18
CA LEU A 109 2.08 -2.41 17.32
C LEU A 109 2.34 -3.64 16.43
N TYR A 110 2.00 -4.84 16.90
CA TYR A 110 2.15 -6.08 16.12
C TYR A 110 1.14 -6.12 14.97
N LEU A 111 -0.07 -5.62 15.19
CA LEU A 111 -1.06 -5.47 14.11
C LEU A 111 -0.54 -4.52 13.03
N VAL A 112 0.04 -3.38 13.41
CA VAL A 112 0.66 -2.43 12.46
C VAL A 112 1.85 -3.06 11.73
N GLN A 113 2.73 -3.78 12.44
CA GLN A 113 3.88 -4.47 11.86
C GLN A 113 3.43 -5.46 10.77
N ARG A 114 2.44 -6.30 11.09
CA ARG A 114 1.88 -7.28 10.17
C ARG A 114 1.21 -6.63 8.97
N ALA A 115 0.46 -5.54 9.18
CA ALA A 115 -0.21 -4.82 8.11
C ALA A 115 0.77 -4.15 7.13
N LEU A 116 1.98 -3.78 7.59
CA LEU A 116 3.00 -3.14 6.77
C LEU A 116 4.01 -4.09 6.13
N GLY A 117 4.04 -5.37 6.53
CA GLY A 117 5.05 -6.33 6.09
C GLY A 117 6.43 -6.07 6.68
N HIS A 118 6.50 -5.55 7.91
CA HIS A 118 7.79 -5.25 8.54
C HIS A 118 8.38 -6.50 9.20
N ARG A 119 9.60 -6.86 8.78
CA ARG A 119 10.31 -8.01 9.36
C ARG A 119 10.75 -7.78 10.82
N GLN A 120 11.08 -6.55 11.17
CA GLN A 120 11.51 -6.18 12.53
C GLN A 120 10.52 -5.18 13.14
N ILE A 121 10.15 -5.42 14.40
CA ILE A 121 9.23 -4.53 15.15
C ILE A 121 9.81 -3.11 15.30
N THR A 122 11.13 -2.99 15.40
CA THR A 122 11.87 -1.72 15.49
C THR A 122 11.57 -0.74 14.35
N THR A 123 11.26 -1.25 13.16
CA THR A 123 10.87 -0.40 12.00
C THR A 123 9.46 0.18 12.17
N THR A 124 8.66 -0.38 13.07
CA THR A 124 7.27 -0.02 13.34
C THR A 124 7.13 0.86 14.58
N GLU A 125 8.06 0.80 15.53
CA GLU A 125 8.08 1.58 16.78
C GLU A 125 7.97 3.10 16.56
N ILE A 126 8.42 3.59 15.40
CA ILE A 126 8.28 5.00 15.02
C ILE A 126 6.82 5.49 15.05
N TYR A 127 5.83 4.59 14.94
CA TYR A 127 4.40 4.90 15.00
C TYR A 127 3.81 4.90 16.41
N ALA A 128 4.52 4.32 17.38
CA ALA A 128 4.09 4.16 18.76
C ALA A 128 4.79 5.11 19.73
N ARG A 129 5.54 6.11 19.23
CA ARG A 129 6.29 7.05 20.07
C ARG A 129 5.35 7.73 21.06
N VAL A 130 5.42 7.28 22.31
CA VAL A 130 4.70 7.83 23.45
C VAL A 130 5.40 9.12 23.85
N ASN A 131 4.64 10.18 24.04
CA ASN A 131 5.17 11.40 24.67
C ASN A 131 4.99 11.31 26.20
N ASP A 132 5.82 12.03 26.96
CA ASP A 132 5.79 12.02 28.42
C ASP A 132 4.40 12.31 29.00
N THR A 133 3.61 13.14 28.31
CA THR A 133 2.23 13.46 28.68
C THR A 133 1.31 12.24 28.63
N THR A 134 1.44 11.40 27.60
CA THR A 134 0.66 10.17 27.46
C THR A 134 1.07 9.13 28.50
N LEU A 135 2.38 9.02 28.78
CA LEU A 135 2.90 8.13 29.83
C LEU A 135 2.37 8.53 31.21
N LYS A 136 2.40 9.84 31.53
CA LYS A 136 1.85 10.36 32.79
C LYS A 136 0.37 10.01 32.96
N ARG A 137 -0.44 10.14 31.92
CA ARG A 137 -1.87 9.79 31.95
C ARG A 137 -2.08 8.30 32.18
N ALA A 138 -1.33 7.44 31.48
CA ALA A 138 -1.43 5.99 31.63
C ALA A 138 -1.07 5.53 33.05
N ILE A 139 -0.03 6.10 33.67
CA ILE A 139 0.35 5.80 35.06
C ILE A 139 -0.72 6.30 36.04
N ALA A 140 -1.35 7.45 35.76
CA ALA A 140 -2.41 8.01 36.59
C ALA A 140 -3.73 7.24 36.55
N GLY A 141 -3.86 6.21 35.70
CA GLY A 141 -5.05 5.36 35.61
C GLY A 141 -6.29 6.05 35.05
N GLN A 142 -6.12 7.12 34.26
CA GLN A 142 -7.20 7.87 33.61
C GLN A 142 -7.39 7.51 32.13
#